data_AF-A0A8T4TKH8-F1
#
_entry.id   AF-A0A8T4TKH8-F1
#
_cell.length_a   1.000
_cell.length_b   1.000
_cell.length_c   1.000
_cell.angle_alpha   90.00
_cell.angle_beta   90.00
_cell.angle_gamma   90.00
#
_symmetry.space_group_name_H-M   'P 1'
#
loop_
_entity.id
_entity.type
_entity.pdbx_description
1 polymer ?
#
loop_
_entity_poly.entity_id
_entity_poly.type
_entity_poly.pdbx_seq_one_letter_code
_entity_poly.pdbx_strand_id
1 'polypeptide(L)'
;MLGLGKYHRALHYINSLEDASNIGIKDFKQVQELKERLKHTGLKLRSLEITRIIFFILLYSSVVSAFGSFIPGSEIITNNLVKIASIIGSTISFVIIGITSKAISTYTLDLNIIASHLISVYTKNGARTSLRKKKKQK
;
A
#
# COMPACT_ATOMS: atom_id res chain seq x y z
N MET A 1 0.69 5.86 -14.92
CA MET A 1 0.79 5.81 -13.43
C MET A 1 1.57 4.58 -12.93
N LEU A 2 2.63 4.15 -13.62
CA LEU A 2 3.51 3.05 -13.21
C LEU A 2 4.72 3.67 -12.48
N GLY A 3 4.73 3.69 -11.13
CA GLY A 3 5.94 4.11 -10.40
C GLY A 3 5.78 4.68 -8.98
N LEU A 4 4.59 5.09 -8.53
CA LEU A 4 4.44 5.83 -7.26
C LEU A 4 3.94 5.02 -6.06
N GLY A 5 4.07 3.68 -6.08
CA GLY A 5 3.64 2.83 -4.95
C GLY A 5 4.82 2.31 -4.12
N LYS A 6 4.71 2.32 -2.78
CA LYS A 6 5.72 1.74 -1.86
C LYS A 6 6.01 0.27 -2.20
N TYR A 7 4.97 -0.50 -2.53
CA TYR A 7 5.08 -1.88 -3.01
C TYR A 7 5.91 -2.01 -4.30
N HIS A 8 5.68 -1.15 -5.28
CA HIS A 8 6.37 -1.24 -6.57
C HIS A 8 7.88 -0.97 -6.43
N ARG A 9 8.25 0.01 -5.57
CA ARG A 9 9.65 0.29 -5.23
C ARG A 9 10.32 -0.89 -4.54
N ALA A 10 9.67 -1.48 -3.53
CA ALA A 10 10.19 -2.65 -2.84
C ALA A 10 10.36 -3.84 -3.79
N LEU A 11 9.37 -4.11 -4.65
CA LEU A 11 9.41 -5.19 -5.62
C LEU A 11 10.54 -5.01 -6.65
N HIS A 12 10.70 -3.80 -7.19
CA HIS A 12 11.77 -3.50 -8.13
C HIS A 12 13.16 -3.75 -7.52
N TYR A 13 13.36 -3.29 -6.28
CA TYR A 13 14.62 -3.51 -5.58
C TYR A 13 14.88 -5.00 -5.33
N ILE A 14 13.86 -5.74 -4.89
CA ILE A 14 13.96 -7.19 -4.65
C ILE A 14 14.30 -7.95 -5.93
N ASN A 15 13.66 -7.62 -7.06
CA ASN A 15 13.94 -8.26 -8.35
C ASN A 15 15.39 -8.00 -8.79
N SER A 16 15.89 -6.77 -8.62
CA SER A 16 17.29 -6.46 -8.95
C SER A 16 18.30 -7.25 -8.10
N LEU A 17 17.94 -7.58 -6.85
CA LEU A 17 18.77 -8.40 -5.98
C LEU A 17 18.69 -9.89 -6.34
N GLU A 18 17.53 -10.35 -6.78
CA GLU A 18 17.33 -11.73 -7.24
C GLU A 18 18.21 -12.02 -8.45
N ASP A 19 18.20 -11.15 -9.46
CA ASP A 19 19.03 -11.28 -10.67
C ASP A 19 20.53 -11.37 -10.35
N ALA A 20 20.96 -10.69 -9.28
CA ALA A 20 22.36 -10.67 -8.84
C ALA A 20 22.74 -11.87 -7.95
N SER A 21 21.77 -12.65 -7.47
CA SER A 21 21.98 -13.69 -6.46
C SER A 21 21.72 -15.09 -7.02
N ASN A 22 22.50 -16.07 -6.57
CA ASN A 22 22.23 -17.47 -6.90
C ASN A 22 21.71 -18.17 -5.65
N ILE A 23 20.37 -18.24 -5.51
CA ILE A 23 19.70 -18.79 -4.33
C ILE A 23 19.82 -20.31 -4.35
N GLY A 24 20.22 -20.91 -3.21
CA GLY A 24 20.21 -22.37 -3.06
C GLY A 24 18.80 -22.94 -2.90
N ILE A 25 18.61 -24.21 -3.29
CA ILE A 25 17.32 -24.93 -3.24
C ILE A 25 16.66 -24.88 -1.84
N LYS A 26 17.45 -24.90 -0.76
CA LYS A 26 16.94 -24.81 0.62
C LYS A 26 16.28 -23.46 0.94
N ASP A 27 16.84 -22.36 0.44
CA ASP A 27 16.33 -21.01 0.70
C ASP A 27 15.21 -20.65 -0.29
N PHE A 28 15.11 -21.37 -1.42
CA PHE A 28 14.14 -21.12 -2.48
C PHE A 28 12.68 -21.17 -1.99
N LYS A 29 12.33 -22.19 -1.20
CA LYS A 29 10.96 -22.33 -0.66
C LYS A 29 10.60 -21.16 0.27
N GLN A 30 11.53 -20.73 1.12
CA GLN A 30 11.33 -19.60 2.02
C GLN A 30 11.20 -18.28 1.26
N VAL A 31 12.03 -18.07 0.23
CA VAL A 31 11.95 -16.89 -0.65
C VAL A 31 10.63 -16.84 -1.40
N GLN A 32 10.16 -17.98 -1.91
CA GLN A 32 8.89 -18.07 -2.63
C GLN A 32 7.71 -17.72 -1.72
N GLU A 33 7.68 -18.23 -0.49
CA GLU A 33 6.66 -17.90 0.50
C GLU A 33 6.68 -16.40 0.87
N LEU A 34 7.87 -15.83 1.09
CA LEU A 34 8.03 -14.40 1.38
C LEU A 34 7.56 -13.52 0.21
N LYS A 35 7.84 -13.92 -1.03
CA LYS A 35 7.36 -13.24 -2.24
C LYS A 35 5.85 -13.29 -2.36
N GLU A 36 5.24 -14.42 -2.07
CA GLU A 36 3.78 -14.56 -2.10
C GLU A 36 3.12 -13.68 -1.03
N ARG A 37 3.66 -13.67 0.19
CA ARG A 37 3.25 -12.75 1.27
C ARG A 37 3.43 -11.29 0.86
N LEU A 38 4.56 -10.93 0.24
CA LEU A 38 4.80 -9.57 -0.26
C LEU A 38 3.76 -9.14 -1.29
N LYS A 39 3.45 -10.02 -2.26
CA LYS A 39 2.44 -9.77 -3.30
C LYS A 39 1.06 -9.58 -2.69
N HIS A 40 0.67 -10.47 -1.78
CA HIS A 40 -0.63 -10.39 -1.09
C HIS A 40 -0.76 -9.11 -0.24
N THR A 41 0.28 -8.77 0.52
CA THR A 41 0.34 -7.51 1.30
C THR A 41 0.29 -6.29 0.39
N GLY A 42 0.99 -6.30 -0.74
CA GLY A 42 0.94 -5.24 -1.75
C GLY A 42 -0.45 -5.04 -2.35
N LEU A 43 -1.16 -6.13 -2.68
CA LEU A 43 -2.53 -6.08 -3.19
C LEU A 43 -3.51 -5.53 -2.14
N LYS A 44 -3.41 -5.97 -0.88
CA LYS A 44 -4.23 -5.44 0.22
C LYS A 44 -3.97 -3.95 0.46
N LEU A 45 -2.71 -3.52 0.46
CA LEU A 45 -2.35 -2.11 0.61
C LEU A 45 -2.98 -1.26 -0.49
N ARG A 46 -2.88 -1.71 -1.75
CA ARG A 46 -3.48 -1.02 -2.90
C ARG A 46 -4.99 -0.95 -2.80
N SER A 47 -5.64 -2.04 -2.37
CA SER A 47 -7.08 -2.07 -2.15
C SER A 47 -7.49 -1.02 -1.11
N LEU A 48 -6.81 -0.98 0.05
CA LEU A 48 -7.06 0.01 1.09
C LEU A 48 -6.81 1.46 0.62
N GLU A 49 -5.74 1.70 -0.15
CA GLU A 49 -5.48 3.02 -0.73
C GLU A 49 -6.62 3.47 -1.66
N ILE A 50 -7.14 2.57 -2.51
CA ILE A 50 -8.27 2.84 -3.40
C ILE A 50 -9.54 3.11 -2.58
N THR A 51 -9.84 2.27 -1.59
CA THR A 51 -10.98 2.47 -0.68
C THR A 51 -10.90 3.84 -0.01
N ARG A 52 -9.73 4.21 0.51
CA ARG A 52 -9.52 5.53 1.14
C ARG A 52 -9.78 6.67 0.16
N ILE A 53 -9.33 6.57 -1.09
CA ILE A 53 -9.56 7.59 -2.12
C ILE A 53 -11.06 7.73 -2.41
N ILE A 54 -11.78 6.62 -2.54
CA ILE A 54 -13.24 6.64 -2.77
C ILE A 54 -13.94 7.37 -1.62
N PHE A 55 -13.60 7.04 -0.37
CA PHE A 55 -14.20 7.72 0.79
C PHE A 55 -13.79 9.20 0.89
N PHE A 56 -12.59 9.57 0.46
CA PHE A 56 -12.21 10.98 0.34
C PHE A 56 -13.06 11.72 -0.70
N ILE A 57 -13.33 11.09 -1.85
CA ILE A 57 -14.20 11.68 -2.88
C ILE A 57 -15.62 11.84 -2.34
N LEU A 58 -16.16 10.83 -1.66
CA LEU A 58 -17.48 10.90 -1.03
C LEU A 58 -17.55 11.99 0.04
N LEU A 59 -16.52 12.08 0.89
CA LEU A 59 -16.41 13.10 1.91
C LEU A 59 -16.35 14.50 1.30
N TYR A 60 -15.49 14.70 0.30
CA TYR A 60 -15.33 15.98 -0.39
C TYR A 60 -16.64 16.42 -1.05
N SER A 61 -17.31 15.51 -1.77
CA SER A 61 -18.61 15.78 -2.39
C SER A 61 -19.68 16.13 -1.35
N SER A 62 -19.70 15.45 -0.20
CA SER A 62 -20.63 15.75 0.90
C SER A 62 -20.39 17.16 1.47
N VAL A 63 -19.12 17.53 1.70
CA VAL A 63 -18.73 18.84 2.23
C VAL A 63 -19.08 19.95 1.24
N VAL A 64 -18.76 19.80 -0.05
CA VAL A 64 -19.09 20.78 -1.10
C VAL A 64 -20.60 20.96 -1.23
N SER A 65 -21.37 19.86 -1.18
CA SER A 65 -22.84 19.91 -1.20
C SER A 65 -23.41 20.67 0.00
N ALA A 66 -22.85 20.43 1.20
CA ALA A 66 -23.23 21.17 2.40
C ALA A 66 -22.96 22.68 2.23
N PHE A 67 -21.77 23.08 1.77
CA PHE A 67 -21.45 24.50 1.53
C PHE A 67 -22.33 25.15 0.46
N GLY A 68 -22.64 24.44 -0.63
CA GLY A 68 -23.55 24.94 -1.67
C GLY A 68 -24.95 25.24 -1.14
N SER A 69 -25.41 24.52 -0.11
CA SER A 69 -26.72 24.75 0.52
C SER A 69 -26.82 25.99 1.42
N PHE A 70 -25.68 26.66 1.70
CA PHE A 70 -25.63 27.91 2.47
C PHE A 70 -25.62 29.16 1.58
N ILE A 71 -25.59 29.01 0.24
CA ILE A 71 -25.63 30.14 -0.70
C ILE A 71 -27.10 30.61 -0.84
N PRO A 72 -27.41 31.89 -0.56
CA PRO A 72 -28.78 32.39 -0.70
C PRO A 72 -29.27 32.23 -2.16
N GLY A 73 -30.43 31.61 -2.33
CA GLY A 73 -30.99 31.24 -3.65
C GLY A 73 -31.02 29.72 -3.94
N SER A 74 -30.38 28.87 -3.13
CA SER A 74 -30.41 27.40 -3.27
C SER A 74 -31.57 26.72 -2.53
N GLU A 75 -32.57 27.49 -2.09
CA GLU A 75 -33.65 27.07 -1.18
C GLU A 75 -34.57 25.97 -1.76
N ILE A 76 -34.51 25.73 -3.07
CA ILE A 76 -35.46 24.90 -3.81
C ILE A 76 -35.25 23.38 -3.59
N ILE A 77 -34.16 22.93 -2.95
CA ILE A 77 -33.85 21.49 -2.84
C ILE A 77 -33.70 20.96 -1.39
N THR A 78 -33.57 21.80 -0.36
CA THR A 78 -33.01 21.36 0.93
C THR A 78 -34.01 21.15 2.06
N ASN A 79 -34.63 19.97 2.04
CA ASN A 79 -35.19 19.33 3.23
C ASN A 79 -34.09 19.08 4.27
N ASN A 80 -34.37 19.29 5.56
CA ASN A 80 -33.48 18.99 6.69
C ASN A 80 -32.85 17.58 6.65
N LEU A 81 -33.51 16.63 5.98
CA LEU A 81 -33.03 15.28 5.70
C LEU A 81 -31.70 15.25 4.92
N VAL A 82 -31.51 16.14 3.93
CA VAL A 82 -30.27 16.19 3.13
C VAL A 82 -29.10 16.68 3.96
N LYS A 83 -29.33 17.67 4.83
CA LYS A 83 -28.33 18.18 5.78
C LYS A 83 -27.92 17.12 6.80
N ILE A 84 -28.89 16.41 7.39
CA ILE A 84 -28.64 15.31 8.34
C ILE A 84 -27.89 14.15 7.65
N ALA A 85 -28.31 13.76 6.45
CA ALA A 85 -27.63 12.72 5.66
C ALA A 85 -26.19 13.11 5.30
N SER A 86 -25.93 14.38 4.99
CA SER A 86 -24.57 14.90 4.72
C SER A 86 -23.67 14.84 5.96
N ILE A 87 -24.19 15.22 7.13
CA ILE A 87 -23.45 15.15 8.41
C ILE A 87 -23.14 13.69 8.79
N ILE A 88 -24.13 12.80 8.70
CA ILE A 88 -23.94 11.38 9.00
C ILE A 88 -22.97 10.75 8.01
N GLY A 89 -23.15 11.00 6.70
CA GLY A 89 -22.30 10.45 5.64
C GLY A 89 -20.86 10.94 5.71
N SER A 90 -20.63 12.22 6.05
CA SER A 90 -19.29 12.77 6.25
C SER A 90 -18.61 12.19 7.49
N THR A 91 -19.34 12.05 8.60
CA THR A 91 -18.82 11.42 9.83
C THR A 91 -18.41 9.96 9.58
N ILE A 92 -19.27 9.17 8.91
CA ILE A 92 -18.96 7.79 8.53
C ILE A 92 -17.74 7.75 7.61
N SER A 93 -17.66 8.64 6.62
CA SER A 93 -16.51 8.71 5.72
C SER A 93 -15.21 9.03 6.45
N PHE A 94 -15.24 9.95 7.42
CA PHE A 94 -14.08 10.26 8.28
C PHE A 94 -13.63 9.06 9.10
N VAL A 95 -14.55 8.34 9.73
CA VAL A 95 -14.24 7.14 10.51
C VAL A 95 -13.58 6.08 9.63
N ILE A 96 -14.15 5.83 8.44
CA ILE A 96 -13.60 4.84 7.51
C ILE A 96 -12.22 5.27 7.02
N ILE A 97 -12.03 6.54 6.63
CA ILE A 97 -10.71 7.09 6.25
C ILE A 97 -9.69 6.90 7.38
N GLY A 98 -10.09 7.13 8.64
CA GLY A 98 -9.24 6.93 9.81
C GLY A 98 -8.81 5.47 9.97
N ILE A 99 -9.77 4.53 9.94
CA ILE A 99 -9.51 3.09 10.03
C ILE A 99 -8.61 2.63 8.87
N THR A 100 -8.94 3.01 7.64
CA THR A 100 -8.16 2.64 6.45
C THR A 100 -6.76 3.23 6.50
N SER A 101 -6.58 4.45 7.00
CA SER A 101 -5.26 5.07 7.15
C SER A 101 -4.40 4.33 8.18
N LYS A 102 -4.99 3.91 9.31
CA LYS A 102 -4.30 3.08 10.30
C LYS A 102 -3.91 1.71 9.70
N ALA A 103 -4.82 1.07 8.98
CA ALA A 103 -4.56 -0.20 8.31
C ALA A 103 -3.42 -0.07 7.27
N ILE A 104 -3.43 0.98 6.44
CA ILE A 104 -2.35 1.28 5.47
C ILE A 104 -1.00 1.40 6.17
N SER A 105 -0.95 2.07 7.33
CA SER A 105 0.28 2.19 8.11
C SER A 105 0.81 0.81 8.55
N THR A 106 -0.06 -0.04 9.08
CA THR A 106 0.31 -1.42 9.49
C THR A 106 0.81 -2.24 8.30
N TYR A 107 0.05 -2.28 7.20
CA TYR A 107 0.46 -3.02 6.00
C TYR A 107 1.73 -2.47 5.35
N THR A 108 2.02 -1.17 5.51
CA THR A 108 3.31 -0.60 5.09
C THR A 108 4.46 -1.14 5.93
N LEU A 109 4.29 -1.25 7.25
CA LEU A 109 5.30 -1.82 8.14
C LEU A 109 5.55 -3.29 7.81
N ASP A 110 4.49 -4.08 7.63
CA ASP A 110 4.60 -5.49 7.24
C ASP A 110 5.36 -5.64 5.91
N LEU A 111 5.06 -4.78 4.94
CA LEU A 111 5.73 -4.77 3.65
C LEU A 111 7.23 -4.47 3.79
N ASN A 112 7.59 -3.51 4.65
CA ASN A 112 9.00 -3.19 4.93
C ASN A 112 9.73 -4.33 5.64
N ILE A 113 9.07 -5.03 6.57
CA ILE A 113 9.63 -6.18 7.28
C ILE A 113 9.88 -7.33 6.30
N ILE A 114 8.89 -7.68 5.48
CA ILE A 114 9.01 -8.75 4.46
C ILE A 114 10.09 -8.40 3.45
N ALA A 115 10.11 -7.15 2.96
CA ALA A 115 11.13 -6.69 2.03
C ALA A 115 12.54 -6.76 2.63
N SER A 116 12.71 -6.30 3.88
CA SER A 116 13.99 -6.39 4.60
C SER A 116 14.46 -7.83 4.78
N HIS A 117 13.53 -8.75 5.07
CA HIS A 117 13.84 -10.17 5.18
C HIS A 117 14.31 -10.75 3.84
N LEU A 118 13.61 -10.44 2.74
CA LEU A 118 14.04 -10.84 1.40
C LEU A 118 15.42 -10.27 1.06
N ILE A 119 15.65 -8.98 1.31
CA ILE A 119 16.96 -8.34 1.08
C ILE A 119 18.08 -9.04 1.87
N SER A 120 17.84 -9.41 3.13
CA SER A 120 18.80 -10.15 3.96
C SER A 120 19.17 -11.51 3.35
N VAL A 121 18.17 -12.26 2.86
CA VAL A 121 18.40 -13.55 2.20
C VAL A 121 19.20 -13.37 0.90
N TYR A 122 18.82 -12.40 0.07
CA TYR A 122 19.47 -12.14 -1.20
C TYR A 122 20.91 -11.64 -1.05
N THR A 123 21.16 -10.71 -0.14
CA THR A 123 22.50 -10.18 0.15
C THR A 123 23.44 -11.26 0.69
N LYS A 124 22.96 -12.12 1.61
CA LYS A 124 23.72 -13.26 2.14
C LYS A 124 24.14 -14.23 1.03
N ASN A 125 23.24 -14.52 0.08
CA ASN A 125 23.51 -15.44 -1.01
C ASN A 125 24.33 -14.82 -2.16
N GLY A 126 24.17 -13.52 -2.43
CA GLY A 126 25.03 -12.75 -3.35
C GLY A 126 26.48 -12.61 -2.84
N ALA A 127 26.66 -12.34 -1.54
CA ALA A 127 27.99 -12.28 -0.93
C ALA A 127 28.74 -13.62 -1.05
N ARG A 128 28.05 -14.75 -0.81
CA ARG A 128 28.60 -16.10 -0.98
C ARG A 128 29.03 -16.39 -2.43
N THR A 129 28.26 -15.92 -3.42
CA THR A 129 28.62 -16.11 -4.83
C THR A 129 29.82 -15.29 -5.25
N SER A 130 29.94 -14.04 -4.77
CA SER A 130 31.11 -13.18 -5.03
C SER A 130 32.42 -13.77 -4.47
N LEU A 131 32.39 -14.30 -3.24
CA LEU A 131 33.53 -14.96 -2.60
C LEU A 131 33.94 -16.24 -3.34
N ARG A 132 32.96 -17.00 -3.83
CA ARG A 132 33.21 -18.22 -4.61
C ARG A 132 33.81 -17.92 -5.99
N LYS A 133 33.40 -16.82 -6.64
CA LYS A 133 34.04 -16.34 -7.89
C LYS A 133 35.49 -15.90 -7.64
N LYS A 134 35.76 -15.13 -6.57
CA LYS A 134 37.13 -14.73 -6.20
C LYS A 134 38.06 -15.92 -5.93
N LYS A 135 37.56 -16.99 -5.27
CA LYS A 135 38.35 -18.21 -5.01
C LYS A 135 38.67 -19.03 -6.27
N LYS A 136 37.91 -18.90 -7.36
CA LYS A 136 38.17 -19.61 -8.62
C LYS A 136 39.14 -18.87 -9.56
N GLN A 137 39.47 -17.60 -9.24
CA GLN A 137 40.39 -16.77 -10.03
C GLN A 137 41.81 -16.71 -9.44
N LYS A 138 42.05 -17.40 -8.32
CA LYS A 138 43.40 -17.68 -7.77
C LYS A 138 43.70 -19.15 -7.99
#